data_AF-A0A1X0SE40-F1
#
_entry.id   AF-A0A1X0SE40-F1
#
_cell.length_a   1.000
_cell.length_b   1.000
_cell.length_c   1.000
_cell.angle_alpha   90.00
_cell.angle_beta   90.00
_cell.angle_gamma   90.00
#
_symmetry.space_group_name_H-M   'P 1'
#
loop_
_entity.id
_entity.type
_entity.pdbx_description
1 polymer ?
#
loop_
_entity_poly.entity_id
_entity_poly.type
_entity_poly.pdbx_seq_one_letter_code
_entity_poly.pdbx_strand_id
1 'polypeptide(L)'
;MCPALSPRPAPTSAHDLRPDDIKVIGALGDSITAGFGIMGINLSQPPSLAAFNALNEYRGLSYSIGGDEGALTVPNYVKHYQPNLKGYSIDSHIALYCSVHSCPGRYIPEKDRLNAALSGSLSINLQHQLDYLIPEMHNIAGIDFQNDWKMINIQIGSNDMCSSCDSRYMNITTPDQFASHMDAAIERIVTNVPRVLVNVIGAFNVSQLFPVTAGQAYCRPTHNDTSTIGNRRECTCGSTPDGLKHMDYLAVEYNKRLFGIYQKYQQNKNDSFAVVYQHSNLNMTSFPINFFR
;
A
#
# COMPACT_ATOMS: atom_id res chain seq x y z
N MET A 1 -9.85 -7.68 -25.34
CA MET A 1 -9.83 -6.22 -25.05
C MET A 1 -11.01 -5.90 -24.15
N CYS A 2 -10.82 -5.09 -23.11
CA CYS A 2 -11.92 -4.62 -22.28
C CYS A 2 -12.86 -3.73 -23.11
N PRO A 3 -14.19 -3.94 -23.05
CA PRO A 3 -15.14 -3.20 -23.87
C PRO A 3 -15.19 -1.72 -23.49
N ALA A 4 -15.50 -0.85 -24.45
CA ALA A 4 -15.75 0.57 -24.17
C ALA A 4 -16.99 0.74 -23.28
N LEU A 5 -16.97 1.74 -22.39
CA LEU A 5 -18.12 2.07 -21.56
C LEU A 5 -19.11 2.95 -22.34
N SER A 6 -20.40 2.66 -22.22
CA SER A 6 -21.44 3.52 -22.80
C SER A 6 -21.41 4.92 -22.16
N PRO A 7 -21.53 6.00 -22.95
CA PRO A 7 -21.63 7.36 -22.42
C PRO A 7 -22.80 7.53 -21.46
N ARG A 8 -22.63 8.33 -20.41
CA ARG A 8 -23.67 8.69 -19.43
C ARG A 8 -23.38 10.07 -18.80
N PRO A 9 -24.35 10.68 -18.10
CA PRO A 9 -24.11 11.89 -17.30
C PRO A 9 -23.10 11.64 -16.17
N ALA A 10 -22.35 12.68 -15.79
CA ALA A 10 -21.39 12.60 -14.68
C ALA A 10 -22.10 12.19 -13.36
N PRO A 11 -21.51 11.29 -12.56
CA PRO A 11 -22.13 10.82 -11.34
C PRO A 11 -22.15 11.91 -10.27
N THR A 12 -23.25 11.96 -9.55
CA THR A 12 -23.45 12.86 -8.40
C THR A 12 -23.19 12.16 -7.06
N SER A 13 -22.99 10.84 -7.06
CA SER A 13 -22.81 10.02 -5.87
C SER A 13 -21.60 9.10 -5.99
N ALA A 14 -20.85 8.96 -4.90
CA ALA A 14 -19.74 8.02 -4.76
C ALA A 14 -20.17 6.54 -4.90
N HIS A 15 -21.49 6.28 -4.83
CA HIS A 15 -22.07 4.95 -4.97
C HIS A 15 -22.45 4.59 -6.42
N ASP A 16 -22.21 5.49 -7.38
CA ASP A 16 -22.46 5.29 -8.81
C ASP A 16 -21.21 5.65 -9.64
N LEU A 17 -20.02 5.30 -9.14
CA LEU A 17 -18.76 5.56 -9.85
C LEU A 17 -18.41 4.41 -10.80
N ARG A 18 -17.88 4.77 -11.96
CA ARG A 18 -17.21 3.88 -12.92
C ARG A 18 -15.75 4.31 -13.06
N PRO A 19 -14.88 3.45 -13.65
CA PRO A 19 -13.49 3.79 -13.86
C PRO A 19 -13.26 5.08 -14.67
N ASP A 20 -14.16 5.42 -15.61
CA ASP A 20 -14.05 6.66 -16.39
C ASP A 20 -14.33 7.95 -15.59
N ASP A 21 -14.96 7.85 -14.43
CA ASP A 21 -15.26 9.01 -13.58
C ASP A 21 -14.08 9.43 -12.70
N ILE A 22 -13.19 8.49 -12.37
CA ILE A 22 -12.05 8.72 -11.46
C ILE A 22 -10.98 9.54 -12.18
N LYS A 23 -10.82 10.81 -11.79
CA LYS A 23 -9.81 11.70 -12.40
C LYS A 23 -8.50 11.76 -11.63
N VAL A 24 -8.52 11.41 -10.34
CA VAL A 24 -7.34 11.41 -9.48
C VAL A 24 -7.26 10.10 -8.72
N ILE A 25 -6.07 9.52 -8.67
CA ILE A 25 -5.79 8.34 -7.84
C ILE A 25 -4.63 8.64 -6.89
N GLY A 26 -4.74 8.18 -5.64
CA GLY A 26 -3.70 8.29 -4.62
C GLY A 26 -3.60 7.02 -3.80
N ALA A 27 -2.54 6.90 -3.00
CA ALA A 27 -2.37 5.75 -2.12
C ALA A 27 -1.63 6.08 -0.81
N LEU A 28 -2.01 5.35 0.23
CA LEU A 28 -1.35 5.29 1.54
C LEU A 28 -0.93 3.85 1.81
N GLY A 29 0.20 3.66 2.49
CA GLY A 29 0.63 2.33 2.87
C GLY A 29 2.08 2.20 3.29
N ASP A 30 2.57 0.96 3.26
CA ASP A 30 3.94 0.62 3.61
C ASP A 30 4.82 0.35 2.37
N SER A 31 5.91 -0.39 2.55
CA SER A 31 6.86 -0.76 1.49
C SER A 31 6.19 -1.49 0.31
N ILE A 32 5.08 -2.20 0.53
CA ILE A 32 4.33 -2.87 -0.54
C ILE A 32 3.72 -1.83 -1.48
N THR A 33 3.03 -0.83 -0.92
CA THR A 33 2.41 0.27 -1.68
C THR A 33 3.46 1.20 -2.28
N ALA A 34 4.62 1.34 -1.65
CA ALA A 34 5.75 2.10 -2.20
C ALA A 34 6.44 1.40 -3.40
N GLY A 35 6.21 0.10 -3.60
CA GLY A 35 6.89 -0.67 -4.65
C GLY A 35 8.34 -0.99 -4.31
N PHE A 36 8.67 -1.10 -3.02
CA PHE A 36 10.02 -1.43 -2.56
C PHE A 36 10.48 -2.79 -3.10
N GLY A 37 11.62 -2.81 -3.78
CA GLY A 37 12.27 -4.04 -4.22
C GLY A 37 11.47 -4.88 -5.23
N ILE A 38 10.44 -4.32 -5.89
CA ILE A 38 9.54 -5.09 -6.78
C ILE A 38 10.27 -5.75 -7.96
N MET A 39 11.36 -5.14 -8.43
CA MET A 39 12.19 -5.67 -9.52
C MET A 39 13.16 -6.77 -9.06
N GLY A 40 13.18 -7.07 -7.76
CA GLY A 40 14.08 -8.03 -7.16
C GLY A 40 15.55 -7.64 -7.30
N ILE A 41 16.42 -8.65 -7.20
CA ILE A 41 17.87 -8.49 -7.35
C ILE A 41 18.27 -9.09 -8.69
N ASN A 42 18.80 -8.27 -9.60
CA ASN A 42 19.40 -8.76 -10.83
C ASN A 42 20.85 -9.22 -10.57
N LEU A 43 21.04 -10.53 -10.36
CA LEU A 43 22.35 -11.12 -10.10
C LEU A 43 23.31 -11.11 -11.30
N SER A 44 22.82 -10.76 -12.51
CA SER A 44 23.67 -10.57 -13.69
C SER A 44 24.36 -9.20 -13.69
N GLN A 45 23.95 -8.27 -12.81
CA GLN A 45 24.59 -6.97 -12.65
C GLN A 45 25.74 -7.04 -11.63
N PRO A 46 26.69 -6.07 -11.65
CA PRO A 46 27.69 -5.94 -10.60
C PRO A 46 27.04 -5.90 -9.21
N PRO A 47 27.60 -6.59 -8.19
CA PRO A 47 26.97 -6.71 -6.88
C PRO A 47 26.59 -5.37 -6.22
N SER A 48 27.37 -4.32 -6.43
CA SER A 48 27.07 -2.97 -5.93
C SER A 48 25.82 -2.37 -6.57
N LEU A 49 25.64 -2.55 -7.89
CA LEU A 49 24.46 -2.08 -8.61
C LEU A 49 23.23 -2.93 -8.27
N ALA A 50 23.41 -4.25 -8.15
CA ALA A 50 22.36 -5.17 -7.73
C ALA A 50 21.85 -4.84 -6.30
N ALA A 51 22.76 -4.55 -5.38
CA ALA A 51 22.42 -4.13 -4.01
C ALA A 51 21.74 -2.75 -3.99
N PHE A 52 22.22 -1.79 -4.78
CA PHE A 52 21.59 -0.48 -4.90
C PHE A 52 20.15 -0.59 -5.44
N ASN A 53 19.94 -1.39 -6.49
CA ASN A 53 18.62 -1.61 -7.09
C ASN A 53 17.64 -2.32 -6.16
N ALA A 54 18.13 -3.12 -5.22
CA ALA A 54 17.32 -3.80 -4.20
C ALA A 54 16.77 -2.84 -3.14
N LEU A 55 17.37 -1.66 -2.98
CA LEU A 55 16.95 -0.64 -2.03
C LEU A 55 16.03 0.43 -2.66
N ASN A 56 15.64 0.24 -3.92
CA ASN A 56 14.77 1.19 -4.61
C ASN A 56 13.29 0.88 -4.37
N GLU A 57 12.51 1.95 -4.26
CA GLU A 57 11.07 1.96 -4.43
C GLU A 57 10.76 2.21 -5.91
N TYR A 58 10.21 1.19 -6.58
CA TYR A 58 9.75 1.27 -7.96
C TYR A 58 8.30 1.75 -7.97
N ARG A 59 8.15 3.03 -7.63
CA ARG A 59 6.88 3.72 -7.47
C ARG A 59 5.96 3.53 -8.67
N GLY A 60 6.49 3.60 -9.88
CA GLY A 60 5.75 3.44 -11.13
C GLY A 60 5.21 2.03 -11.39
N LEU A 61 5.70 1.01 -10.68
CA LEU A 61 5.28 -0.39 -10.80
C LEU A 61 4.38 -0.85 -9.65
N SER A 62 4.12 -0.01 -8.65
CA SER A 62 3.26 -0.35 -7.51
C SER A 62 1.84 -0.71 -7.98
N TYR A 63 1.35 -1.89 -7.59
CA TYR A 63 0.07 -2.41 -8.08
C TYR A 63 -1.11 -1.46 -7.81
N SER A 64 -1.08 -0.71 -6.71
CA SER A 64 -2.18 0.15 -6.26
C SER A 64 -2.11 1.58 -6.83
N ILE A 65 -0.95 2.05 -7.29
CA ILE A 65 -0.77 3.49 -7.61
C ILE A 65 0.30 3.79 -8.69
N GLY A 66 1.04 2.80 -9.17
CA GLY A 66 2.02 2.98 -10.25
C GLY A 66 1.38 3.18 -11.63
N GLY A 67 1.99 4.00 -12.48
CA GLY A 67 1.49 4.30 -13.82
C GLY A 67 2.53 4.20 -14.94
N ASP A 68 3.66 3.53 -14.71
CA ASP A 68 4.65 3.25 -15.75
C ASP A 68 4.02 2.42 -16.88
N GLU A 69 4.51 2.62 -18.10
CA GLU A 69 4.01 1.90 -19.28
C GLU A 69 4.19 0.38 -19.11
N GLY A 70 3.14 -0.38 -19.44
CA GLY A 70 3.14 -1.85 -19.35
C GLY A 70 2.95 -2.42 -17.94
N ALA A 71 2.94 -1.60 -16.89
CA ALA A 71 2.73 -2.08 -15.53
C ALA A 71 1.29 -2.60 -15.32
N LEU A 72 1.11 -3.72 -14.61
CA LEU A 72 -0.20 -4.30 -14.30
C LEU A 72 -0.78 -3.71 -13.02
N THR A 73 -1.20 -2.45 -13.09
CA THR A 73 -1.57 -1.64 -11.91
C THR A 73 -2.98 -1.07 -12.03
N VAL A 74 -3.59 -0.74 -10.89
CA VAL A 74 -4.91 -0.09 -10.83
C VAL A 74 -4.94 1.18 -11.69
N PRO A 75 -3.98 2.13 -11.61
CA PRO A 75 -4.01 3.30 -12.49
C PRO A 75 -3.94 2.98 -13.97
N ASN A 76 -3.17 1.96 -14.40
CA ASN A 76 -3.10 1.60 -15.81
C ASN A 76 -4.43 1.00 -16.32
N TYR A 77 -5.13 0.22 -15.49
CA TYR A 77 -6.48 -0.24 -15.82
C TYR A 77 -7.49 0.90 -15.85
N VAL A 78 -7.37 1.89 -14.96
CA VAL A 78 -8.25 3.07 -14.97
C VAL A 78 -7.95 3.97 -16.17
N LYS A 79 -6.68 4.17 -16.55
CA LYS A 79 -6.27 4.96 -17.73
C LYS A 79 -6.87 4.46 -19.04
N HIS A 80 -7.16 3.17 -19.14
CA HIS A 80 -7.90 2.60 -20.28
C HIS A 80 -9.26 3.27 -20.48
N TYR A 81 -9.92 3.69 -19.41
CA TYR A 81 -11.23 4.36 -19.42
C TYR A 81 -11.15 5.87 -19.18
N GLN A 82 -10.13 6.34 -18.46
CA GLN A 82 -9.87 7.75 -18.16
C GLN A 82 -8.43 8.14 -18.56
N PRO A 83 -8.17 8.47 -19.83
CA PRO A 83 -6.82 8.79 -20.32
C PRO A 83 -6.16 9.98 -19.61
N ASN A 84 -6.94 10.88 -19.02
CA ASN A 84 -6.46 12.08 -18.33
C ASN A 84 -6.24 11.88 -16.82
N LEU A 85 -6.28 10.63 -16.32
CA LEU A 85 -6.04 10.30 -14.91
C LEU A 85 -4.77 10.98 -14.37
N LYS A 86 -4.83 11.48 -13.14
CA LYS A 86 -3.71 12.13 -12.44
C LYS A 86 -3.40 11.42 -11.12
N GLY A 87 -2.22 11.71 -10.57
CA GLY A 87 -1.81 11.29 -9.22
C GLY A 87 -1.10 9.94 -9.13
N TYR A 88 -1.12 9.12 -10.18
CA TYR A 88 -0.33 7.88 -10.22
C TYR A 88 1.16 8.18 -10.18
N SER A 89 1.91 7.35 -9.48
CA SER A 89 3.36 7.46 -9.37
C SER A 89 4.08 6.88 -10.58
N ILE A 90 5.31 7.32 -10.83
CA ILE A 90 6.15 6.91 -11.97
C ILE A 90 7.58 6.66 -11.53
N ASP A 91 8.35 5.96 -12.36
CA ASP A 91 9.78 5.68 -12.16
C ASP A 91 10.09 5.01 -10.81
N SER A 92 11.35 5.10 -10.40
CA SER A 92 11.86 4.64 -9.12
C SER A 92 12.82 5.63 -8.47
N HIS A 93 13.05 5.46 -7.18
CA HIS A 93 14.10 6.14 -6.42
C HIS A 93 14.50 5.30 -5.20
N ILE A 94 15.55 5.73 -4.49
CA ILE A 94 15.99 5.09 -3.23
C ILE A 94 14.86 5.15 -2.22
N ALA A 95 14.64 4.07 -1.47
CA ALA A 95 13.53 3.96 -0.54
C ALA A 95 13.47 5.09 0.50
N LEU A 96 12.25 5.60 0.72
CA LEU A 96 11.95 6.53 1.80
C LEU A 96 11.50 5.73 3.02
N TYR A 97 12.39 5.63 4.01
CA TYR A 97 12.14 4.89 5.23
C TYR A 97 11.34 5.71 6.25
N CYS A 98 10.46 5.02 6.97
CA CYS A 98 9.67 5.54 8.07
C CYS A 98 9.59 4.49 9.18
N SER A 99 9.50 4.98 10.41
CA SER A 99 9.37 4.19 11.62
C SER A 99 8.31 4.84 12.52
N VAL A 100 8.03 4.23 13.66
CA VAL A 100 7.06 4.76 14.65
C VAL A 100 7.36 6.22 15.05
N HIS A 101 8.64 6.60 15.18
CA HIS A 101 9.02 7.92 15.72
C HIS A 101 9.67 8.87 14.72
N SER A 102 10.05 8.39 13.55
CA SER A 102 10.80 9.20 12.59
C SER A 102 10.63 8.70 11.17
N CYS A 103 10.33 9.63 10.28
CA CYS A 103 10.21 9.44 8.84
C CYS A 103 11.07 10.51 8.17
N PRO A 104 12.40 10.34 8.15
CA PRO A 104 13.36 11.38 7.74
C PRO A 104 13.43 11.57 6.22
N GLY A 105 12.89 10.63 5.44
CA GLY A 105 12.83 10.71 3.99
C GLY A 105 11.97 11.88 3.53
N ARG A 106 12.41 12.56 2.47
CA ARG A 106 11.61 13.59 1.80
C ARG A 106 11.02 13.00 0.53
N TYR A 107 9.70 13.12 0.38
CA TYR A 107 9.01 12.77 -0.86
C TYR A 107 9.65 13.48 -2.06
N ILE A 108 9.56 12.84 -3.23
CA ILE A 108 10.01 13.32 -4.53
C ILE A 108 8.74 13.49 -5.39
N PRO A 109 8.02 14.62 -5.30
CA PRO A 109 6.69 14.77 -5.89
C PRO A 109 6.64 14.51 -7.41
N GLU A 110 7.75 14.71 -8.11
CA GLU A 110 7.86 14.44 -9.55
C GLU A 110 7.65 12.96 -9.88
N LYS A 111 8.05 12.06 -8.97
CA LYS A 111 7.96 10.59 -9.10
C LYS A 111 6.86 9.99 -8.22
N ASP A 112 6.83 10.38 -6.94
CA ASP A 112 5.87 9.89 -5.95
C ASP A 112 4.45 10.28 -6.29
N ARG A 113 4.23 11.50 -6.81
CA ARG A 113 2.90 12.03 -7.08
C ARG A 113 2.01 11.84 -5.83
N LEU A 114 0.90 11.11 -5.92
CA LEU A 114 0.04 10.82 -4.77
C LEU A 114 0.28 9.43 -4.14
N ASN A 115 1.43 8.81 -4.38
CA ASN A 115 1.88 7.65 -3.61
C ASN A 115 2.58 8.15 -2.33
N ALA A 116 1.81 8.28 -1.26
CA ALA A 116 2.29 8.73 0.04
C ALA A 116 2.81 7.58 0.92
N ALA A 117 2.92 6.36 0.37
CA ALA A 117 3.42 5.22 1.13
C ALA A 117 4.92 5.36 1.45
N LEU A 118 5.33 4.87 2.61
CA LEU A 118 6.73 4.90 3.05
C LEU A 118 7.14 3.52 3.54
N SER A 119 8.30 3.05 3.09
CA SER A 119 8.86 1.77 3.53
C SER A 119 9.07 1.75 5.05
N GLY A 120 8.64 0.67 5.71
CA GLY A 120 8.69 0.53 7.17
C GLY A 120 7.53 1.20 7.92
N SER A 121 6.60 1.89 7.26
CA SER A 121 5.43 2.49 7.93
C SER A 121 4.54 1.46 8.60
N LEU A 122 4.07 1.81 9.79
CA LEU A 122 2.97 1.15 10.51
C LEU A 122 1.69 1.97 10.36
N SER A 123 0.55 1.41 10.76
CA SER A 123 -0.75 2.10 10.75
C SER A 123 -0.74 3.46 11.44
N ILE A 124 0.03 3.63 12.53
CA ILE A 124 0.18 4.90 13.25
C ILE A 124 0.74 6.03 12.37
N ASN A 125 1.50 5.69 11.32
CA ASN A 125 2.13 6.65 10.42
C ASN A 125 1.18 7.19 9.34
N LEU A 126 -0.05 6.68 9.19
CA LEU A 126 -0.98 7.13 8.14
C LEU A 126 -1.28 8.63 8.21
N GLN A 127 -1.30 9.22 9.41
CA GLN A 127 -1.50 10.67 9.56
C GLN A 127 -0.35 11.48 8.94
N HIS A 128 0.89 11.00 9.11
CA HIS A 128 2.06 11.61 8.49
C HIS A 128 2.00 11.51 6.96
N GLN A 129 1.53 10.40 6.42
CA GLN A 129 1.35 10.25 4.96
C GLN A 129 0.28 11.20 4.42
N LEU A 130 -0.79 11.47 5.19
CA LEU A 130 -1.82 12.42 4.83
C LEU A 130 -1.34 13.89 4.85
N ASP A 131 -0.31 14.21 5.64
CA ASP A 131 0.34 15.53 5.63
C ASP A 131 1.03 15.83 4.29
N TYR A 132 1.35 14.79 3.52
CA TYR A 132 1.87 14.91 2.15
C TYR A 132 0.76 14.77 1.10
N LEU A 133 -0.06 13.71 1.19
CA LEU A 133 -1.06 13.39 0.17
C LEU A 133 -2.05 14.53 -0.10
N ILE A 134 -2.60 15.13 0.96
CA ILE A 134 -3.68 16.13 0.82
C ILE A 134 -3.15 17.42 0.17
N PRO A 135 -2.06 18.05 0.66
CA PRO A 135 -1.50 19.23 -0.01
C PRO A 135 -1.07 18.96 -1.45
N GLU A 136 -0.43 17.82 -1.73
CA GLU A 136 -0.03 17.50 -3.10
C GLU A 136 -1.23 17.32 -4.04
N MET A 137 -2.34 16.77 -3.54
CA MET A 137 -3.57 16.64 -4.31
C MET A 137 -4.17 18.01 -4.68
N HIS A 138 -4.08 19.01 -3.79
CA HIS A 138 -4.47 20.38 -4.10
C HIS A 138 -3.60 21.03 -5.19
N ASN A 139 -2.34 20.62 -5.28
CA ASN A 139 -1.37 21.19 -6.21
C ASN A 139 -1.42 20.57 -7.62
N ILE A 140 -2.29 19.57 -7.86
CA ILE A 140 -2.40 18.93 -9.18
C ILE A 140 -3.02 19.92 -10.18
N ALA A 141 -2.22 20.33 -11.15
CA ALA A 141 -2.69 21.16 -12.26
C ALA A 141 -3.77 20.44 -13.11
N GLY A 142 -4.82 21.18 -13.45
CA GLY A 142 -5.89 20.70 -14.33
C GLY A 142 -6.94 19.81 -13.65
N ILE A 143 -6.94 19.74 -12.32
CA ILE A 143 -7.97 19.07 -11.52
C ILE A 143 -8.84 20.11 -10.82
N ASP A 144 -10.16 19.92 -10.85
CA ASP A 144 -11.08 20.58 -9.95
C ASP A 144 -11.12 19.81 -8.62
N PHE A 145 -10.37 20.28 -7.62
CA PHE A 145 -10.28 19.60 -6.33
C PHE A 145 -11.66 19.43 -5.66
N GLN A 146 -12.61 20.33 -5.90
CA GLN A 146 -13.94 20.25 -5.27
C GLN A 146 -14.86 19.27 -6.00
N ASN A 147 -14.76 19.21 -7.33
CA ASN A 147 -15.75 18.51 -8.16
C ASN A 147 -15.27 17.23 -8.84
N ASP A 148 -13.96 17.00 -8.96
CA ASP A 148 -13.47 15.79 -9.61
C ASP A 148 -13.48 14.57 -8.68
N TRP A 149 -13.87 13.40 -9.18
CA TRP A 149 -13.84 12.18 -8.38
C TRP A 149 -12.42 11.67 -8.16
N LYS A 150 -12.14 11.33 -6.91
CA LYS A 150 -10.83 10.85 -6.44
C LYS A 150 -10.97 9.42 -5.92
N MET A 151 -9.96 8.59 -6.13
CA MET A 151 -9.82 7.28 -5.50
C MET A 151 -8.56 7.25 -4.65
N ILE A 152 -8.66 6.83 -3.39
CA ILE A 152 -7.51 6.67 -2.50
C ILE A 152 -7.44 5.21 -2.06
N ASN A 153 -6.37 4.52 -2.42
CA ASN A 153 -6.07 3.16 -1.98
C ASN A 153 -5.35 3.19 -0.63
N ILE A 154 -5.76 2.36 0.32
CA ILE A 154 -5.05 2.19 1.60
C ILE A 154 -4.72 0.71 1.79
N GLN A 155 -3.43 0.40 1.85
CA GLN A 155 -2.95 -0.91 2.27
C GLN A 155 -1.79 -0.76 3.25
N ILE A 156 -2.00 -1.20 4.49
CA ILE A 156 -1.01 -1.17 5.57
C ILE A 156 -1.31 -2.28 6.59
N GLY A 157 -0.34 -2.57 7.46
CA GLY A 157 -0.50 -3.53 8.55
C GLY A 157 0.56 -4.63 8.55
N SER A 158 1.33 -4.78 7.47
CA SER A 158 2.41 -5.77 7.39
C SER A 158 3.48 -5.50 8.44
N ASN A 159 3.90 -4.24 8.57
CA ASN A 159 4.89 -3.83 9.56
C ASN A 159 4.32 -3.84 10.98
N ASP A 160 3.02 -3.58 11.16
CA ASP A 160 2.36 -3.70 12.47
C ASP A 160 2.42 -5.16 12.96
N MET A 161 2.08 -6.13 12.11
CA MET A 161 2.22 -7.56 12.43
C MET A 161 3.67 -7.95 12.68
N CYS A 162 4.59 -7.45 11.86
CA CYS A 162 6.00 -7.76 11.99
C CYS A 162 6.62 -7.22 13.27
N SER A 163 6.15 -6.06 13.73
CA SER A 163 6.64 -5.36 14.93
C SER A 163 5.93 -5.80 16.21
N SER A 164 4.84 -6.56 16.13
CA SER A 164 3.99 -6.88 17.29
C SER A 164 4.61 -7.86 18.29
N CYS A 165 5.78 -8.44 17.99
CA CYS A 165 6.57 -9.25 18.92
C CYS A 165 7.71 -8.46 19.55
N ASP A 166 7.85 -7.19 19.20
CA ASP A 166 8.80 -6.28 19.82
C ASP A 166 8.14 -5.57 21.00
N SER A 167 8.70 -5.73 22.20
CA SER A 167 8.15 -5.14 23.42
C SER A 167 8.02 -3.61 23.38
N ARG A 168 8.77 -2.94 22.48
CA ARG A 168 8.67 -1.50 22.23
C ARG A 168 7.40 -1.10 21.49
N TYR A 169 6.81 -2.01 20.71
CA TYR A 169 5.72 -1.72 19.78
C TYR A 169 4.42 -2.50 20.05
N MET A 170 4.46 -3.54 20.89
CA MET A 170 3.28 -4.38 21.24
C MET A 170 2.01 -3.58 21.60
N ASN A 171 2.15 -2.45 22.28
CA ASN A 171 1.01 -1.64 22.72
C ASN A 171 0.36 -0.81 21.60
N ILE A 172 1.08 -0.55 20.50
CA ILE A 172 0.59 0.26 19.36
C ILE A 172 0.20 -0.59 18.15
N THR A 173 0.56 -1.87 18.14
CA THR A 173 0.25 -2.84 17.08
C THR A 173 -0.91 -3.77 17.44
N THR A 174 -1.66 -3.48 18.51
CA THR A 174 -2.85 -4.29 18.85
C THR A 174 -3.93 -4.14 17.78
N PRO A 175 -4.86 -5.11 17.64
CA PRO A 175 -5.97 -4.99 16.69
C PRO A 175 -6.76 -3.69 16.82
N ASP A 176 -7.00 -3.24 18.05
CA ASP A 176 -7.82 -2.05 18.29
C ASP A 176 -7.06 -0.76 17.99
N GLN A 177 -5.75 -0.70 18.25
CA GLN A 177 -4.91 0.45 17.86
C GLN A 177 -4.78 0.54 16.34
N PHE A 178 -4.53 -0.58 15.66
CA PHE A 178 -4.53 -0.64 14.20
C PHE A 178 -5.86 -0.10 13.62
N ALA A 179 -6.99 -0.56 14.16
CA ALA A 179 -8.32 -0.11 13.74
C ALA A 179 -8.51 1.39 13.99
N SER A 180 -8.07 1.89 15.15
CA SER A 180 -8.17 3.31 15.49
C SER A 180 -7.37 4.20 14.53
N HIS A 181 -6.14 3.81 14.18
CA HIS A 181 -5.33 4.55 13.22
C HIS A 181 -5.96 4.56 11.81
N MET A 182 -6.48 3.42 11.37
CA MET A 182 -7.18 3.29 10.08
C MET A 182 -8.43 4.16 10.03
N ASP A 183 -9.28 4.11 11.06
CA ASP A 183 -10.52 4.90 11.14
C ASP A 183 -10.19 6.40 11.15
N ALA A 184 -9.19 6.84 11.92
CA ALA A 184 -8.75 8.24 11.95
C ALA A 184 -8.19 8.72 10.61
N ALA A 185 -7.49 7.87 9.85
CA ALA A 185 -7.00 8.20 8.52
C ALA A 185 -8.16 8.37 7.52
N ILE A 186 -9.13 7.45 7.54
CA ILE A 186 -10.32 7.51 6.68
C ILE A 186 -11.16 8.75 7.04
N GLU A 187 -11.38 9.02 8.32
CA GLU A 187 -12.09 10.21 8.81
C GLU A 187 -11.44 11.50 8.29
N ARG A 188 -10.11 11.61 8.39
CA ARG A 188 -9.38 12.76 7.87
C ARG A 188 -9.52 12.89 6.35
N ILE A 189 -9.49 11.79 5.61
CA ILE A 189 -9.72 11.80 4.16
C ILE A 189 -11.13 12.32 3.84
N VAL A 190 -12.18 11.70 4.38
CA VAL A 190 -13.56 12.06 4.01
C VAL A 190 -13.95 13.47 4.48
N THR A 191 -13.25 14.01 5.49
CA THR A 191 -13.44 15.38 5.97
C THR A 191 -12.76 16.41 5.08
N ASN A 192 -11.60 16.10 4.51
CA ASN A 192 -10.76 17.08 3.80
C ASN A 192 -10.74 16.91 2.27
N VAL A 193 -11.19 15.75 1.77
CA VAL A 193 -11.16 15.41 0.34
C VAL A 193 -12.60 15.15 -0.12
N PRO A 194 -13.25 16.11 -0.81
CA PRO A 194 -14.60 15.90 -1.33
C PRO A 194 -14.57 14.95 -2.53
N ARG A 195 -15.70 14.30 -2.80
CA ARG A 195 -15.88 13.38 -3.94
C ARG A 195 -14.82 12.29 -3.98
N VAL A 196 -14.76 11.50 -2.92
CA VAL A 196 -13.71 10.49 -2.72
C VAL A 196 -14.23 9.08 -2.52
N LEU A 197 -13.67 8.14 -3.25
CA LEU A 197 -13.77 6.71 -3.00
C LEU A 197 -12.52 6.26 -2.23
N VAL A 198 -12.67 5.86 -0.98
CA VAL A 198 -11.60 5.27 -0.18
C VAL A 198 -11.66 3.76 -0.31
N ASN A 199 -10.66 3.17 -0.95
CA ASN A 199 -10.53 1.73 -1.12
C ASN A 199 -9.59 1.16 -0.06
N VAL A 200 -10.17 0.50 0.94
CA VAL A 200 -9.44 -0.16 2.02
C VAL A 200 -9.14 -1.59 1.60
N ILE A 201 -7.86 -1.91 1.45
CA ILE A 201 -7.39 -3.24 1.04
C ILE A 201 -6.98 -4.00 2.29
N GLY A 202 -7.51 -5.22 2.43
CA GLY A 202 -7.28 -6.08 3.59
C GLY A 202 -5.80 -6.40 3.82
N ALA A 203 -5.48 -6.64 5.08
CA ALA A 203 -4.15 -7.04 5.50
C ALA A 203 -3.81 -8.44 4.99
N PHE A 204 -2.57 -8.60 4.53
CA PHE A 204 -2.06 -9.86 4.00
C PHE A 204 -1.63 -10.79 5.12
N ASN A 205 -1.68 -12.10 4.87
CA ASN A 205 -1.04 -13.05 5.77
C ASN A 205 0.46 -13.16 5.46
N VAL A 206 1.23 -12.20 5.98
CA VAL A 206 2.68 -12.09 5.78
C VAL A 206 3.45 -13.30 6.33
N SER A 207 2.88 -14.00 7.33
CA SER A 207 3.50 -15.18 7.94
C SER A 207 3.82 -16.28 6.90
N GLN A 208 3.00 -16.37 5.84
CA GLN A 208 3.13 -17.38 4.78
C GLN A 208 4.42 -17.23 3.96
N LEU A 209 5.03 -16.05 3.92
CA LEU A 209 6.28 -15.84 3.20
C LEU A 209 7.45 -16.61 3.82
N PHE A 210 7.49 -16.73 5.14
CA PHE A 210 8.59 -17.35 5.86
C PHE A 210 8.81 -18.82 5.48
N PRO A 211 7.81 -19.72 5.54
CA PRO A 211 8.00 -21.11 5.13
C PRO A 211 8.24 -21.26 3.62
N VAL A 212 7.63 -20.42 2.79
CA VAL A 212 7.74 -20.49 1.32
C VAL A 212 9.14 -20.09 0.84
N THR A 213 9.78 -19.14 1.51
CA THR A 213 11.11 -18.64 1.15
C THR A 213 12.25 -19.32 1.91
N ALA A 214 11.96 -20.08 2.96
CA ALA A 214 12.96 -20.78 3.76
C ALA A 214 13.85 -21.69 2.90
N GLY A 215 15.17 -21.49 2.99
CA GLY A 215 16.17 -22.31 2.30
C GLY A 215 16.26 -22.08 0.79
N GLN A 216 15.45 -21.21 0.21
CA GLN A 216 15.46 -20.92 -1.23
C GLN A 216 16.69 -20.12 -1.64
N ALA A 217 17.37 -20.50 -2.71
CA ALA A 217 18.63 -19.88 -3.14
C ALA A 217 18.50 -18.35 -3.39
N TYR A 218 17.36 -17.89 -3.90
CA TYR A 218 17.06 -16.48 -4.16
C TYR A 218 16.68 -15.67 -2.90
N CYS A 219 16.44 -16.34 -1.77
CA CYS A 219 16.11 -15.74 -0.48
C CYS A 219 17.05 -16.27 0.62
N ARG A 220 18.37 -16.26 0.30
CA ARG A 220 19.42 -16.61 1.25
C ARG A 220 20.18 -15.36 1.70
N PRO A 221 20.61 -15.33 2.96
CA PRO A 221 21.66 -14.42 3.40
C PRO A 221 22.83 -14.32 2.43
N THR A 222 23.39 -13.13 2.30
CA THR A 222 24.68 -12.93 1.62
C THR A 222 25.71 -13.91 2.16
N HIS A 223 26.44 -14.60 1.28
CA HIS A 223 27.44 -15.62 1.63
C HIS A 223 26.94 -16.82 2.46
N ASN A 224 25.63 -17.11 2.46
CA ASN A 224 25.01 -18.09 3.37
C ASN A 224 25.26 -17.78 4.86
N ASP A 225 25.60 -16.54 5.19
CA ASP A 225 25.80 -16.14 6.57
C ASP A 225 24.45 -16.09 7.27
N THR A 226 24.12 -17.16 8.00
CA THR A 226 22.87 -17.26 8.78
C THR A 226 22.74 -16.18 9.86
N SER A 227 23.80 -15.40 10.14
CA SER A 227 23.78 -14.20 10.96
C SER A 227 23.35 -12.92 10.21
N THR A 228 23.05 -13.00 8.92
CA THR A 228 22.37 -11.92 8.17
C THR A 228 20.90 -11.87 8.61
N ILE A 229 20.66 -11.17 9.72
CA ILE A 229 19.37 -11.11 10.44
C ILE A 229 18.43 -10.09 9.76
N GLY A 230 18.54 -9.80 8.45
CA GLY A 230 17.72 -8.79 7.78
C GLY A 230 16.22 -9.03 7.99
N ASN A 231 15.70 -10.14 7.44
CA ASN A 231 14.27 -10.50 7.56
C ASN A 231 13.80 -10.67 9.01
N ARG A 232 14.69 -11.06 9.93
CA ARG A 232 14.38 -11.25 11.36
C ARG A 232 14.39 -9.95 12.16
N ARG A 233 15.15 -8.93 11.72
CA ARG A 233 15.16 -7.57 12.30
C ARG A 233 14.00 -6.75 11.76
N GLU A 234 13.74 -6.82 10.46
CA GLU A 234 12.60 -6.13 9.82
C GLU A 234 11.27 -6.72 10.30
N CYS A 235 11.23 -8.02 10.63
CA CYS A 235 10.04 -8.69 11.11
C CYS A 235 10.36 -9.57 12.33
N THR A 236 10.27 -8.99 13.53
CA THR A 236 10.64 -9.68 14.78
C THR A 236 9.75 -10.89 15.03
N CYS A 237 8.45 -10.82 14.71
CA CYS A 237 7.53 -11.96 14.80
C CYS A 237 7.87 -13.12 13.84
N GLY A 238 8.56 -12.85 12.72
CA GLY A 238 8.93 -13.87 11.75
C GLY A 238 9.99 -14.86 12.23
N SER A 239 10.57 -14.63 13.41
CA SER A 239 11.72 -15.39 13.92
C SER A 239 11.33 -16.69 14.63
N THR A 240 10.07 -16.88 15.04
CA THR A 240 9.63 -18.05 15.83
C THR A 240 8.29 -18.59 15.34
N PRO A 241 7.99 -19.90 15.52
CA PRO A 241 6.68 -20.46 15.17
C PRO A 241 5.51 -19.76 15.88
N ASP A 242 5.67 -19.34 17.13
CA ASP A 242 4.62 -18.65 17.87
C ASP A 242 4.44 -17.20 17.40
N GLY A 243 5.52 -16.54 16.97
CA GLY A 243 5.43 -15.23 16.31
C GLY A 243 4.68 -15.31 14.97
N LEU A 244 4.93 -16.35 14.15
CA LEU A 244 4.17 -16.58 12.92
C LEU A 244 2.67 -16.80 13.18
N LYS A 245 2.31 -17.62 14.18
CA LYS A 245 0.90 -17.81 14.60
C LYS A 245 0.28 -16.51 15.11
N HIS A 246 1.07 -15.68 15.80
CA HIS A 246 0.60 -14.38 16.27
C HIS A 246 0.31 -13.43 15.10
N MET A 247 1.14 -13.43 14.05
CA MET A 247 0.87 -12.70 12.80
C MET A 247 -0.40 -13.21 12.11
N ASP A 248 -0.63 -14.53 12.05
CA ASP A 248 -1.87 -15.11 11.51
C ASP A 248 -3.10 -14.60 12.27
N TYR A 249 -3.02 -14.58 13.61
CA TYR A 249 -4.06 -14.04 14.48
C TYR A 249 -4.32 -12.55 14.19
N LEU A 250 -3.27 -11.74 14.08
CA LEU A 250 -3.41 -10.31 13.78
C LEU A 250 -3.99 -10.07 12.39
N ALA A 251 -3.61 -10.85 11.37
CA ALA A 251 -4.20 -10.73 10.04
C ALA A 251 -5.71 -10.96 10.06
N VAL A 252 -6.20 -11.95 10.81
CA VAL A 252 -7.63 -12.19 11.00
C VAL A 252 -8.30 -11.02 11.73
N GLU A 253 -7.73 -10.60 12.86
CA GLU A 253 -8.34 -9.57 13.70
C GLU A 253 -8.30 -8.16 13.08
N TYR A 254 -7.25 -7.82 12.33
CA TYR A 254 -7.15 -6.58 11.56
C TYR A 254 -8.23 -6.56 10.48
N ASN A 255 -8.33 -7.61 9.66
CA ASN A 255 -9.34 -7.69 8.59
C ASN A 255 -10.77 -7.65 9.13
N LYS A 256 -11.03 -8.29 10.29
CA LYS A 256 -12.31 -8.17 11.00
C LYS A 256 -12.65 -6.72 11.37
N ARG A 257 -11.66 -5.94 11.81
CA ARG A 257 -11.84 -4.53 12.20
C ARG A 257 -11.94 -3.61 11.00
N LEU A 258 -11.17 -3.84 9.93
CA LEU A 258 -11.34 -3.14 8.65
C LEU A 258 -12.75 -3.34 8.09
N PHE A 259 -13.28 -4.56 8.18
CA PHE A 259 -14.66 -4.84 7.80
C PHE A 259 -15.67 -4.09 8.69
N GLY A 260 -15.43 -4.01 10.00
CA GLY A 260 -16.23 -3.20 10.92
C GLY A 260 -16.23 -1.71 10.59
N ILE A 261 -15.07 -1.15 10.23
CA ILE A 261 -14.95 0.25 9.76
C ILE A 261 -15.74 0.44 8.47
N TYR A 262 -15.60 -0.47 7.51
CA TYR A 262 -16.44 -0.46 6.30
C TYR A 262 -17.93 -0.45 6.65
N GLN A 263 -18.40 -1.33 7.54
CA GLN A 263 -19.80 -1.37 7.96
C GLN A 263 -20.27 -0.05 8.60
N LYS A 264 -19.44 0.58 9.43
CA LYS A 264 -19.69 1.92 10.01
C LYS A 264 -19.95 2.95 8.91
N TYR A 265 -19.15 2.99 7.85
CA TYR A 265 -19.33 3.94 6.75
C TYR A 265 -20.49 3.57 5.82
N GLN A 266 -20.82 2.29 5.67
CA GLN A 266 -22.01 1.87 4.93
C GLN A 266 -23.33 2.22 5.63
N GLN A 267 -23.33 2.33 6.96
CA GLN A 267 -24.48 2.80 7.74
C GLN A 267 -24.66 4.32 7.67
N ASN A 268 -23.57 5.05 7.38
CA ASN A 268 -23.54 6.51 7.29
C ASN A 268 -23.26 6.95 5.84
N LYS A 269 -24.09 6.48 4.90
CA LYS A 269 -23.91 6.78 3.47
C LYS A 269 -23.93 8.27 3.21
N ASN A 270 -23.07 8.69 2.29
CA ASN A 270 -22.95 10.07 1.85
C ASN A 270 -22.68 10.08 0.35
N ASP A 271 -23.30 11.00 -0.39
CA ASP A 271 -23.05 11.05 -1.83
C ASP A 271 -21.64 11.56 -2.17
N SER A 272 -21.00 12.34 -1.30
CA SER A 272 -19.66 12.90 -1.51
C SER A 272 -18.54 11.90 -1.23
N PHE A 273 -18.78 10.80 -0.51
CA PHE A 273 -17.75 9.80 -0.28
C PHE A 273 -18.29 8.38 -0.16
N ALA A 274 -17.44 7.41 -0.49
CA ALA A 274 -17.69 6.01 -0.19
C ALA A 274 -16.42 5.36 0.37
N VAL A 275 -16.59 4.44 1.32
CA VAL A 275 -15.52 3.58 1.81
C VAL A 275 -15.86 2.16 1.38
N VAL A 276 -14.95 1.51 0.66
CA VAL A 276 -15.10 0.12 0.23
C VAL A 276 -14.00 -0.73 0.84
N TYR A 277 -14.33 -1.99 1.12
CA TYR A 277 -13.37 -2.96 1.65
C TYR A 277 -13.13 -4.08 0.65
N GLN A 278 -11.87 -4.24 0.25
CA GLN A 278 -11.40 -5.32 -0.59
C GLN A 278 -10.71 -6.37 0.27
N HIS A 279 -11.26 -7.58 0.29
CA HIS A 279 -10.60 -8.69 0.96
C HIS A 279 -9.27 -9.00 0.25
N SER A 280 -8.20 -9.10 1.02
CA SER A 280 -6.98 -9.71 0.52
C SER A 280 -7.14 -11.24 0.53
N ASN A 281 -7.41 -11.80 -0.63
CA ASN A 281 -7.44 -13.25 -0.84
C ASN A 281 -6.13 -13.74 -1.50
N LEU A 282 -4.98 -13.29 -0.99
CA LEU A 282 -3.67 -13.75 -1.46
C LEU A 282 -3.26 -15.04 -0.73
N ASN A 283 -3.16 -16.13 -1.49
CA ASN A 283 -2.53 -17.35 -1.02
C ASN A 283 -1.06 -17.39 -1.50
N MET A 284 -0.15 -16.92 -0.65
CA MET A 284 1.28 -16.83 -1.00
C MET A 284 1.91 -18.21 -1.19
N THR A 285 1.33 -19.26 -0.58
CA THR A 285 1.82 -20.65 -0.76
C THR A 285 1.54 -21.23 -2.14
N SER A 286 0.54 -20.69 -2.85
CA SER A 286 0.21 -21.10 -4.23
C SER A 286 0.94 -20.30 -5.30
N PHE A 287 1.69 -19.26 -4.91
CA PHE A 287 2.34 -18.38 -5.87
C PHE A 287 3.50 -19.13 -6.54
N PRO A 288 3.61 -19.10 -7.89
CA PRO A 288 4.70 -19.77 -8.58
C PRO A 288 6.01 -19.02 -8.30
N ILE A 289 6.73 -19.47 -7.28
CA ILE A 289 8.05 -18.95 -6.88
C ILE A 289 9.04 -18.89 -8.06
N ASN A 290 8.89 -19.78 -9.04
CA ASN A 290 9.71 -19.80 -10.25
C ASN A 290 9.61 -18.52 -11.10
N PHE A 291 8.62 -17.65 -10.85
CA PHE A 291 8.56 -16.32 -11.47
C PHE A 291 9.74 -15.42 -11.08
N PHE A 292 10.36 -15.65 -9.92
CA PHE A 292 11.52 -14.90 -9.44
C PHE A 292 12.87 -15.57 -9.78
N ARG A 293 12.87 -16.60 -10.65
CA ARG A 293 14.07 -17.30 -11.11
C ARG A 293 14.51 -16.85 -12.49
#